data_AF-A0A6A6IDD3-F1
#
_entry.id   AF-A0A6A6IDD3-F1
#
_cell.length_a   1.000
_cell.length_b   1.000
_cell.length_c   1.000
_cell.angle_alpha   90.00
_cell.angle_beta   90.00
_cell.angle_gamma   90.00
#
_symmetry.space_group_name_H-M   'P 1'
#
loop_
_entity.id
_entity.type
_entity.pdbx_description
1 polymer ?
#
loop_
_entity_poly.entity_id
_entity_poly.type
_entity_poly.pdbx_seq_one_letter_code
_entity_poly.pdbx_strand_id
1 'polypeptide(L)'
;MLSLPSDIQLLILDHIKLPSHLKALCLTCRHLRALTTPRLYKKITIDLATYDDVPRFFRCMTAGGGAHLKDTRCLTLLDDALPPEADSLQPNRLNFDQPPGPPQDEATNRVISPEMSTKVGLILHVLPRNCLHTFRFQSIKSLDATLMGKIDEYQSQSLQYIHVTFGYSYV
;
A
#
# COMPACT_ATOMS: atom_id res chain seq x y z
N MET A 1 -5.38 -13.98 -28.74
CA MET A 1 -4.87 -12.74 -28.09
C MET A 1 -3.68 -12.15 -28.83
N LEU A 2 -2.65 -12.94 -29.19
CA LEU A 2 -1.43 -12.45 -29.85
C LEU A 2 -1.63 -11.87 -31.26
N SER A 3 -2.74 -12.21 -31.92
CA SER A 3 -3.13 -11.66 -33.23
C SER A 3 -3.79 -10.28 -33.16
N LEU A 4 -4.12 -9.79 -31.95
CA LEU A 4 -4.73 -8.47 -31.77
C LEU A 4 -3.65 -7.38 -31.79
N PRO A 5 -3.96 -6.14 -32.21
CA PRO A 5 -3.06 -5.00 -32.01
C PRO A 5 -2.75 -4.78 -30.51
N SER A 6 -1.55 -4.32 -30.21
CA SER A 6 -1.09 -4.10 -28.83
C SER A 6 -2.06 -3.24 -28.00
N ASP A 7 -2.64 -2.19 -28.59
CA ASP A 7 -3.56 -1.30 -27.87
C ASP A 7 -4.83 -2.02 -27.41
N ILE A 8 -5.37 -2.90 -28.25
CA ILE A 8 -6.53 -3.73 -27.88
C ILE A 8 -6.14 -4.74 -26.80
N GLN A 9 -4.93 -5.31 -26.87
CA GLN A 9 -4.44 -6.19 -25.82
C GLN A 9 -4.29 -5.44 -24.49
N LEU A 10 -3.75 -4.21 -24.52
CA LEU A 10 -3.61 -3.35 -23.34
C LEU A 10 -4.98 -3.04 -22.71
N LEU A 11 -5.99 -2.71 -23.53
CA LEU A 11 -7.36 -2.49 -23.05
C LEU A 11 -7.94 -3.73 -22.35
N ILE A 12 -7.77 -4.92 -22.94
CA ILE A 12 -8.21 -6.17 -22.31
C ILE A 12 -7.51 -6.38 -20.96
N LEU A 13 -6.21 -6.12 -20.90
CA LEU A 13 -5.44 -6.28 -19.65
C LEU A 13 -5.89 -5.31 -18.55
N ASP A 14 -6.38 -4.12 -18.90
CA ASP A 14 -6.89 -3.14 -17.93
C ASP A 14 -8.18 -3.61 -17.25
N HIS A 15 -8.92 -4.55 -17.87
CA HIS A 15 -10.08 -5.19 -17.24
C HIS A 15 -9.73 -6.33 -16.28
N ILE A 16 -8.48 -6.78 -16.25
CA ILE A 16 -8.02 -7.85 -15.35
C ILE A 16 -7.64 -7.25 -14.00
N LYS A 17 -8.53 -7.41 -13.02
CA LYS A 17 -8.36 -6.82 -11.68
C LYS A 17 -7.50 -7.66 -10.74
N LEU A 18 -7.45 -8.99 -10.93
CA LEU A 18 -6.76 -9.89 -10.01
C LEU A 18 -5.25 -9.97 -10.35
N PRO A 19 -4.36 -9.69 -9.39
CA PRO A 19 -2.92 -9.83 -9.60
C PRO A 19 -2.50 -11.26 -9.97
N SER A 20 -3.21 -12.28 -9.49
CA SER A 20 -2.95 -13.69 -9.83
C SER A 20 -3.09 -13.96 -11.32
N HIS A 21 -4.11 -13.39 -11.97
CA HIS A 21 -4.33 -13.53 -13.41
C HIS A 21 -3.25 -12.81 -14.23
N LEU A 22 -2.86 -11.60 -13.81
CA LEU A 22 -1.76 -10.87 -14.44
C LEU A 22 -0.42 -11.62 -14.31
N LYS A 23 -0.16 -12.26 -13.16
CA LYS A 23 1.01 -13.13 -12.97
C LYS A 23 0.96 -14.35 -13.89
N ALA A 24 -0.19 -15.01 -14.03
CA ALA A 24 -0.35 -16.13 -14.95
C ALA A 24 -0.04 -15.71 -16.39
N LEU A 25 -0.52 -14.53 -16.82
CA LEU A 25 -0.24 -13.99 -18.15
C LEU A 25 1.24 -13.69 -18.37
N CYS A 26 1.97 -13.23 -17.36
CA CYS A 26 3.43 -13.06 -17.44
C CYS A 26 4.17 -14.37 -17.76
N LEU A 27 3.60 -15.53 -17.40
CA LEU A 27 4.21 -16.84 -17.61
C LEU A 27 3.86 -17.47 -18.96
N THR A 28 2.86 -16.95 -19.66
CA THR A 28 2.40 -17.52 -20.94
C THR A 28 3.39 -17.30 -22.09
N CYS A 29 3.83 -16.06 -22.32
CA CYS A 29 4.82 -15.75 -23.35
C CYS A 29 5.51 -14.40 -23.10
N ARG A 30 6.64 -14.16 -23.78
CA ARG A 30 7.45 -12.94 -23.63
C ARG A 30 6.68 -11.65 -23.97
N HIS A 31 5.85 -11.68 -25.01
CA HIS A 31 5.04 -10.53 -25.43
C HIS A 31 4.04 -10.14 -24.34
N LEU A 32 3.27 -11.10 -23.82
CA LEU A 32 2.32 -10.84 -22.74
C LEU A 32 3.02 -10.43 -21.45
N ARG A 33 4.19 -11.01 -21.15
CA ARG A 33 5.04 -10.55 -20.04
C ARG A 33 5.40 -9.07 -20.16
N ALA A 34 5.82 -8.62 -21.34
CA ALA A 34 6.18 -7.21 -21.56
C ALA A 34 4.99 -6.27 -21.35
N LEU A 35 3.77 -6.66 -21.76
CA LEU A 35 2.57 -5.84 -21.58
C LEU A 35 1.99 -5.89 -20.15
N THR A 36 2.12 -7.03 -19.45
CA THR A 36 1.50 -7.26 -18.13
C THR A 36 2.39 -6.85 -16.96
N THR A 37 3.71 -6.94 -17.10
CA THR A 37 4.63 -6.60 -16.00
C THR A 37 4.43 -5.16 -15.50
N PRO A 38 4.34 -4.11 -16.35
CA PRO A 38 4.08 -2.75 -15.88
C PRO A 38 2.78 -2.63 -15.06
N ARG A 39 1.75 -3.40 -15.42
CA ARG A 39 0.45 -3.40 -14.71
C ARG A 39 0.54 -4.06 -13.33
N LEU A 40 1.36 -5.11 -13.20
CA LEU A 40 1.61 -5.76 -11.91
C LEU A 40 2.27 -4.81 -10.92
N TYR A 41 3.19 -3.96 -11.39
CA TYR A 41 3.92 -3.00 -10.54
C TYR A 41 3.23 -1.64 -10.42
N LYS A 42 2.14 -1.40 -11.16
CA LYS A 42 1.40 -0.12 -11.15
C LYS A 42 0.89 0.27 -9.77
N LYS A 43 0.47 -0.72 -8.96
CA LYS A 43 0.01 -0.52 -7.58
C LYS A 43 0.81 -1.43 -6.65
N ILE A 44 1.46 -0.83 -5.66
CA ILE A 44 2.18 -1.53 -4.60
C ILE A 44 1.46 -1.28 -3.29
N THR A 45 1.11 -2.36 -2.60
CA THR A 45 0.58 -2.32 -1.23
C THR A 45 1.56 -3.06 -0.34
N ILE A 46 1.98 -2.43 0.75
CA ILE A 46 2.90 -3.01 1.73
C ILE A 46 2.23 -2.90 3.09
N ASP A 47 2.07 -4.04 3.76
CA ASP A 47 1.69 -4.08 5.15
C ASP A 47 2.94 -3.88 6.02
N LEU A 48 2.96 -2.78 6.77
CA LEU A 48 4.05 -2.42 7.65
C LEU A 48 3.95 -3.14 9.01
N ALA A 49 2.75 -3.60 9.40
CA ALA A 49 2.53 -4.38 10.62
C ALA A 49 2.98 -5.84 10.44
N THR A 50 2.91 -6.35 9.21
CA THR A 50 3.42 -7.69 8.87
C THR A 50 4.96 -7.70 8.88
N TYR A 51 5.53 -8.53 9.75
CA TYR A 51 6.99 -8.63 9.95
C TYR A 51 7.78 -8.94 8.66
N ASP A 52 7.24 -9.76 7.76
CA ASP A 52 7.96 -10.22 6.56
C ASP A 52 7.75 -9.33 5.33
N ASP A 53 6.74 -8.47 5.29
CA ASP A 53 6.33 -7.79 4.06
C ASP A 53 7.36 -6.76 3.59
N VAL A 54 7.91 -5.97 4.52
CA VAL A 54 8.96 -4.99 4.22
C VAL A 54 10.28 -5.68 3.80
N PRO A 55 10.84 -6.65 4.56
CA PRO A 55 12.00 -7.42 4.10
C PRO A 55 11.77 -8.12 2.75
N ARG A 56 10.59 -8.73 2.57
CA ARG A 56 10.20 -9.38 1.31
C ARG A 56 10.17 -8.39 0.16
N PHE A 57 9.66 -7.19 0.37
CA PHE A 57 9.68 -6.13 -0.63
C PHE A 57 11.12 -5.84 -1.09
N PHE A 58 12.05 -5.57 -0.17
CA PHE A 58 13.45 -5.31 -0.52
C PHE A 58 14.12 -6.50 -1.22
N ARG A 59 13.84 -7.74 -0.78
CA ARG A 59 14.31 -8.95 -1.46
C ARG A 59 13.79 -9.03 -2.90
N CYS A 60 12.52 -8.69 -3.13
CA CYS A 60 11.96 -8.66 -4.49
C CYS A 60 12.59 -7.54 -5.33
N MET A 61 12.88 -6.39 -4.75
CA MET A 61 13.49 -5.27 -5.46
C MET A 61 14.91 -5.61 -5.92
N THR A 62 15.71 -6.22 -5.03
CA THR A 62 17.08 -6.65 -5.32
C THR A 62 17.13 -7.84 -6.29
N ALA A 63 16.10 -8.71 -6.30
CA ALA A 63 15.96 -9.80 -7.28
C ALA A 63 15.52 -9.34 -8.69
N GLY A 64 15.50 -8.03 -8.97
CA GLY A 64 15.17 -7.46 -10.28
C GLY A 64 13.81 -6.75 -10.35
N GLY A 65 13.00 -6.80 -9.28
CA GLY A 65 11.74 -6.05 -9.21
C GLY A 65 11.95 -4.53 -9.27
N GLY A 66 13.11 -4.05 -8.83
CA GLY A 66 13.47 -2.62 -8.83
C GLY A 66 13.40 -1.97 -10.22
N ALA A 67 13.70 -2.73 -11.28
CA ALA A 67 13.65 -2.23 -12.66
C ALA A 67 12.23 -1.84 -13.13
N HIS A 68 11.20 -2.33 -12.43
CA HIS A 68 9.79 -2.11 -12.74
C HIS A 68 9.13 -1.05 -11.84
N LEU A 69 9.83 -0.52 -10.84
CA LEU A 69 9.29 0.52 -9.95
C LEU A 69 8.95 1.83 -10.67
N LYS A 70 9.58 2.09 -11.83
CA LYS A 70 9.23 3.25 -12.68
C LYS A 70 7.77 3.23 -13.16
N ASP A 71 7.16 2.05 -13.21
CA ASP A 71 5.77 1.86 -13.63
C ASP A 71 4.80 1.99 -12.45
N THR A 72 5.30 2.10 -11.22
CA THR A 72 4.48 2.28 -10.01
C THR A 72 3.87 3.66 -10.00
N ARG A 73 2.54 3.71 -9.86
CA ARG A 73 1.72 4.94 -9.80
C ARG A 73 1.00 5.07 -8.48
N CYS A 74 0.74 3.97 -7.79
CA CYS A 74 0.05 3.97 -6.51
C CYS A 74 0.86 3.22 -5.46
N LEU A 75 1.22 3.89 -4.37
CA LEU A 75 1.77 3.25 -3.17
C LEU A 75 0.72 3.27 -2.06
N THR A 76 0.51 2.14 -1.40
CA THR A 76 -0.34 2.02 -0.22
C THR A 76 0.45 1.37 0.90
N LEU A 77 0.55 2.05 2.03
CA LEU A 77 1.21 1.57 3.24
C LEU A 77 0.13 1.38 4.31
N LEU A 78 0.10 0.19 4.91
CA LEU A 78 -0.84 -0.18 5.96
C LEU A 78 -0.08 -0.28 7.28
N ASP A 79 -0.51 0.44 8.31
CA ASP A 79 0.15 0.51 9.63
C ASP A 79 -0.87 0.29 10.75
N ASP A 80 -1.54 -0.86 10.68
CA ASP A 80 -2.26 -1.58 11.73
C ASP A 80 -3.31 -2.45 11.03
N ALA A 81 -3.73 -3.54 11.67
CA ALA A 81 -4.91 -4.25 11.23
C ALA A 81 -6.08 -3.26 11.32
N LEU A 82 -6.53 -2.75 10.16
CA LEU A 82 -7.82 -2.05 10.07
C LEU A 82 -8.81 -2.86 10.91
N PRO A 83 -9.56 -2.22 11.84
CA PRO A 83 -10.57 -2.95 12.60
C PRO A 83 -11.38 -3.74 11.57
N PRO A 84 -11.54 -5.07 11.76
CA PRO A 84 -12.19 -5.91 10.76
C PRO A 84 -13.47 -5.19 10.38
N GLU A 85 -13.57 -4.83 9.09
CA GLU A 85 -14.76 -4.19 8.55
C GLU A 85 -15.95 -4.93 9.12
N ALA A 86 -16.78 -4.21 9.88
CA ALA A 86 -17.88 -4.74 10.67
C ALA A 86 -18.37 -6.08 10.12
N ASP A 87 -17.89 -7.17 10.74
CA ASP A 87 -18.45 -8.49 10.51
C ASP A 87 -19.91 -8.35 10.91
N SER A 88 -20.75 -8.21 9.88
CA SER A 88 -22.19 -8.41 9.85
C SER A 88 -22.79 -8.67 11.23
N LEU A 89 -23.37 -7.63 11.83
CA LEU A 89 -24.38 -7.69 12.89
C LEU A 89 -24.62 -9.10 13.47
N GLN A 90 -23.77 -9.56 14.38
CA GLN A 90 -24.17 -10.61 15.31
C GLN A 90 -24.80 -9.96 16.53
N PRO A 91 -26.09 -10.20 16.83
CA PRO A 91 -26.74 -9.63 17.99
C PRO A 91 -26.37 -10.45 19.23
N ASN A 92 -25.14 -10.29 19.72
CA ASN A 92 -24.71 -10.95 20.95
C ASN A 92 -24.60 -9.94 22.10
N ARG A 93 -25.73 -9.82 22.79
CA ARG A 93 -25.95 -9.51 24.22
C ARG A 93 -25.14 -8.36 24.82
N LEU A 94 -25.87 -7.27 25.06
CA LEU A 94 -25.54 -6.21 26.02
C LEU A 94 -25.22 -6.81 27.40
N ASN A 95 -23.94 -6.95 27.73
CA ASN A 95 -23.49 -7.16 29.11
C ASN A 95 -23.31 -5.77 29.75
N PHE A 96 -24.25 -5.41 30.62
CA PHE A 96 -24.33 -4.11 31.30
C PHE A 96 -23.60 -4.06 32.66
N ASP A 97 -22.58 -4.90 32.89
CA ASP A 97 -21.92 -5.01 34.19
C ASP A 97 -20.39 -5.08 34.08
N GLN A 98 -19.76 -4.12 33.38
CA GLN A 98 -18.33 -3.89 33.52
C GLN A 98 -18.10 -2.54 34.22
N PRO A 99 -17.53 -2.51 35.44
CA PRO A 99 -17.18 -1.25 36.10
C PRO A 99 -16.15 -0.52 35.25
N PRO A 100 -16.17 0.83 35.22
CA PRO A 100 -15.21 1.60 34.45
C PRO A 100 -13.82 1.26 34.98
N GLY A 101 -13.03 0.56 34.17
CA GLY A 101 -11.61 0.44 34.39
C GLY A 101 -11.01 1.85 34.48
N PRO A 102 -9.90 2.02 35.20
CA PRO A 102 -9.25 3.33 35.30
C PRO A 102 -9.05 3.90 33.89
N PRO A 103 -9.18 5.23 33.69
CA PRO A 103 -8.93 5.83 32.40
C PRO A 103 -7.54 5.38 31.96
N GLN A 104 -7.47 4.52 30.95
CA GLN A 104 -6.21 4.22 30.32
C GLN A 104 -5.77 5.54 29.70
N ASP A 105 -4.67 6.08 30.23
CA ASP A 105 -3.94 7.22 29.68
C ASP A 105 -3.41 6.87 28.26
N GLU A 106 -4.27 6.63 27.28
CA GLU A 106 -3.91 6.37 25.87
C GLU A 106 -3.81 7.67 25.06
N ALA A 107 -3.30 8.73 25.70
CA ALA A 107 -2.85 9.93 25.00
C ALA A 107 -1.39 9.82 24.52
N THR A 108 -0.79 8.62 24.54
CA THR A 108 0.63 8.44 24.26
C THR A 108 0.88 7.83 22.88
N ASN A 109 1.24 8.74 21.95
CA ASN A 109 1.72 8.54 20.57
C ASN A 109 0.66 8.45 19.47
N ARG A 110 0.11 9.63 19.16
CA ARG A 110 -0.64 9.90 17.91
C ARG A 110 0.22 9.80 16.64
N VAL A 111 1.54 9.64 16.75
CA VAL A 111 2.48 9.56 15.63
C VAL A 111 3.01 8.13 15.51
N ILE A 112 3.29 7.69 14.28
CA ILE A 112 3.93 6.40 14.02
C ILE A 112 5.21 6.19 14.84
N SER A 113 5.53 4.94 15.14
CA SER A 113 6.76 4.61 15.87
C SER A 113 8.01 4.98 15.04
N PRO A 114 9.16 5.28 15.67
CA PRO A 114 10.39 5.63 14.96
C PRO A 114 10.88 4.49 14.06
N GLU A 115 10.63 3.23 14.44
CA GLU A 115 10.92 2.07 13.60
C GLU A 115 10.06 2.08 12.33
N MET A 116 8.76 2.36 12.46
CA MET A 116 7.85 2.43 11.33
C MET A 116 8.19 3.60 10.41
N SER A 117 8.53 4.75 10.98
CA SER A 117 9.00 5.92 10.23
C SER A 117 10.25 5.58 9.40
N THR A 118 11.18 4.83 9.98
CA THR A 118 12.38 4.34 9.27
C THR A 118 11.99 3.42 8.11
N LYS A 119 11.08 2.46 8.30
CA LYS A 119 10.59 1.57 7.24
C LYS A 119 9.96 2.35 6.08
N VAL A 120 9.05 3.29 6.40
CA VAL A 120 8.40 4.16 5.41
C VAL A 120 9.45 4.97 4.64
N GLY A 121 10.40 5.58 5.35
CA GLY A 121 11.48 6.36 4.76
C GLY A 121 12.33 5.53 3.78
N LEU A 122 12.66 4.29 4.13
CA LEU A 122 13.42 3.39 3.26
C LEU A 122 12.63 2.99 2.01
N ILE A 123 11.33 2.70 2.14
CA ILE A 123 10.46 2.38 1.00
C ILE A 123 10.39 3.55 0.03
N LEU A 124 10.20 4.77 0.54
CA LEU A 124 10.16 5.99 -0.27
C LEU A 124 11.48 6.26 -0.99
N HIS A 125 12.62 5.94 -0.35
CA HIS A 125 13.94 6.15 -0.95
C HIS A 125 14.25 5.17 -2.10
N VAL A 126 13.68 3.97 -2.07
CA VAL A 126 13.84 2.97 -3.14
C VAL A 126 12.99 3.29 -4.37
N LEU A 127 11.91 4.06 -4.21
CA LEU A 127 11.06 4.44 -5.32
C LEU A 127 11.74 5.50 -6.20
N PRO A 128 11.63 5.38 -7.54
CA PRO A 128 12.06 6.43 -8.44
C PRO A 128 11.35 7.76 -8.13
N ARG A 129 12.04 8.87 -8.38
CA ARG A 129 11.46 10.21 -8.25
C ARG A 129 10.33 10.41 -9.28
N ASN A 130 9.31 11.15 -8.88
CA ASN A 130 8.18 11.56 -9.73
C ASN A 130 7.50 10.40 -10.48
N CYS A 131 7.35 9.25 -9.82
CA CYS A 131 6.62 8.11 -10.39
C CYS A 131 5.24 7.93 -9.76
N LEU A 132 5.04 8.35 -8.50
CA LEU A 132 3.79 8.17 -7.78
C LEU A 132 2.77 9.23 -8.18
N HIS A 133 1.56 8.79 -8.52
CA HIS A 133 0.38 9.64 -8.69
C HIS A 133 -0.50 9.63 -7.43
N THR A 134 -0.47 8.53 -6.69
CA THR A 134 -1.28 8.37 -5.48
C THR A 134 -0.43 7.77 -4.37
N PHE A 135 -0.36 8.47 -3.25
CA PHE A 135 0.18 7.94 -2.00
C PHE A 135 -0.96 7.71 -1.02
N ARG A 136 -0.99 6.52 -0.39
CA ARG A 136 -1.98 6.18 0.63
C ARG A 136 -1.28 5.66 1.88
N PHE A 137 -1.60 6.26 3.01
CA PHE A 137 -1.20 5.78 4.32
C PHE A 137 -2.46 5.47 5.13
N GLN A 138 -2.65 4.21 5.49
CA GLN A 138 -3.80 3.74 6.25
C GLN A 138 -3.31 3.29 7.62
N SER A 139 -3.61 4.09 8.64
CA SER A 139 -3.20 3.86 10.02
C SER A 139 -4.17 4.53 10.99
N ILE A 140 -4.17 4.10 12.25
CA ILE A 140 -4.74 4.89 13.35
C ILE A 140 -3.78 6.01 13.80
N LYS A 141 -2.49 5.92 13.44
CA LYS A 141 -1.43 6.87 13.79
C LYS A 141 -1.17 7.84 12.63
N SER A 142 -0.68 9.04 12.95
CA SER A 142 -0.32 10.05 11.96
C SER A 142 1.08 9.84 11.39
N LEU A 143 1.23 10.09 10.09
CA LEU A 143 2.54 10.18 9.47
C LEU A 143 3.29 11.39 10.03
N ASP A 144 4.60 11.23 10.26
CA ASP A 144 5.45 12.34 10.69
C ASP A 144 5.61 13.40 9.59
N ALA A 145 5.75 14.67 9.99
CA ALA A 145 5.95 15.80 9.09
C ALA A 145 7.21 15.66 8.24
N THR A 146 8.26 15.03 8.77
CA THR A 146 9.50 14.77 8.01
C THR A 146 9.27 13.83 6.83
N LEU A 147 8.40 12.82 6.99
CA LEU A 147 8.05 11.89 5.92
C LEU A 147 7.14 12.55 4.89
N MET A 148 6.22 13.40 5.34
CA MET A 148 5.41 14.21 4.43
C MET A 148 6.29 15.12 3.57
N GLY A 149 7.28 15.79 4.18
CA GLY A 149 8.26 16.59 3.45
C GLY A 149 9.06 15.77 2.44
N LYS A 150 9.46 14.54 2.77
CA LYS A 150 10.12 13.63 1.82
C LYS A 150 9.19 13.20 0.69
N ILE A 151 7.91 12.93 0.96
CA ILE A 151 6.97 12.57 -0.12
C ILE A 151 6.86 13.72 -1.12
N ASP A 152 6.71 14.94 -0.61
CA ASP A 152 6.64 16.15 -1.44
C ASP A 152 7.93 16.38 -2.23
N GLU A 153 9.10 16.30 -1.57
CA GLU A 153 10.40 16.47 -2.23
C GLU A 153 10.63 15.45 -3.36
N TYR A 154 10.31 14.16 -3.12
CA TYR A 154 10.61 13.09 -4.07
C TYR A 154 9.56 12.94 -5.18
N GLN A 155 8.32 13.40 -4.96
CA GLN A 155 7.18 13.11 -5.85
C GLN A 155 6.36 14.35 -6.27
N SER A 156 6.82 15.57 -5.94
CA SER A 156 6.11 16.84 -6.20
C SER A 156 5.52 17.00 -7.61
N GLN A 157 6.15 16.44 -8.65
CA GLN A 157 5.70 16.69 -10.03
C GLN A 157 4.61 15.73 -10.51
N SER A 158 4.58 14.50 -9.98
CA SER A 158 3.67 13.45 -10.45
C SER A 158 2.52 13.17 -9.48
N LEU A 159 2.68 13.55 -8.22
CA LEU A 159 1.74 13.23 -7.15
C LEU A 159 0.47 14.07 -7.30
N GLN A 160 -0.65 13.38 -7.44
CA GLN A 160 -1.97 14.01 -7.64
C GLN A 160 -2.82 13.90 -6.37
N TYR A 161 -2.66 12.80 -5.63
CA TYR A 161 -3.50 12.48 -4.49
C TYR A 161 -2.67 11.94 -3.32
N ILE A 162 -2.93 12.49 -2.15
CA ILE A 162 -2.44 11.98 -0.87
C ILE A 162 -3.67 11.61 -0.04
N HIS A 163 -3.76 10.35 0.35
CA HIS A 163 -4.78 9.88 1.28
C HIS A 163 -4.12 9.44 2.56
N VAL A 164 -4.43 10.13 3.65
CA VAL A 164 -4.05 9.71 4.99
C VAL A 164 -5.35 9.41 5.73
N THR A 165 -5.59 8.15 6.03
CA THR A 165 -6.72 7.75 6.86
C THR A 165 -6.28 7.82 8.31
N PHE A 166 -7.10 8.44 9.16
CA PHE A 166 -6.96 8.41 10.61
C PHE A 166 -8.16 7.65 11.16
N GLY A 167 -7.93 6.44 11.69
CA GLY A 167 -8.99 5.69 12.35
C GLY A 167 -9.38 6.37 13.65
N TYR A 168 -10.63 6.82 13.77
CA TYR A 168 -11.20 7.20 15.06
C TYR A 168 -11.54 5.92 15.83
N SER A 169 -10.87 5.70 16.96
CA SER A 169 -11.32 4.74 17.96
C SER A 169 -12.67 5.24 18.50
N TYR A 170 -13.77 4.59 18.13
CA TYR A 170 -15.04 4.79 18.82
C TYR A 170 -14.93 4.11 20.19
N VAL A 171 -14.99 4.95 21.23
CA VAL A 171 -15.11 4.55 22.65
C VAL A 171 -16.51 3.97 22.89
#